data_AF-G7MV92-F1
#
_entry.id   AF-G7MV92-F1
#
_cell.length_a   1.000
_cell.length_b   1.000
_cell.length_c   1.000
_cell.angle_alpha   90.00
_cell.angle_beta   90.00
_cell.angle_gamma   90.00
#
_symmetry.space_group_name_H-M   'P 1'
#
loop_
_entity.id
_entity.type
_entity.pdbx_description
1 polymer ?
#
loop_
_entity_poly.entity_id
_entity_poly.type
_entity_poly.pdbx_seq_one_letter_code
_entity_poly.pdbx_strand_id
1 'polypeptide(L)'
;MPSRCFPGTRCRIRLTWALVNMLDRGRGDGLQAMDCHTRSSIKVQWSFECTHTLKDSEATSENNACPAGTLRQGPRVLGRPPLDPAHSLVRARNTDLSRRNASGERFCAGKRNFVGKPGDIARKDHSISRGACVGKPGVDGSRVEFVSVERLPSVIYEVFALGLEKTLLLNPAAIYANNEISLRDVEVYGFDYDYTLAQYADALHPEIFSAARDILIEHYKYPEGIRKYDYNPSFAIRGLHYDIQKSLLMKIDAFHYVQLGTAYRGLQPVPDEEVIELYGGTQHIPLYQMSGFYGKGPSIKQFMDIFSLPEMALLSCVVDYFLGHSLEFDQAHLYKDVTDAIRDVHVKGLMYQWIEQDMEKYILRGDETFAVLSRLVAHGKQLFLITNSPFSFVDKGMRHMVGPDWRQLFDVVIVQADKPSFFTDRRKKLDEKGSLQWDRITRLEKGKIYRQGNLFDFLRLTEWRGPRVLYFGDHLYSDLADLMLRHGWRTGAIIPELEREIRIINTEQYMHSLTWQQALTGLLERMQTYQDAESRQVLAAWMKERQELRCITKALFNAQFGSIFRTFHNPTYFSRRLVRFSDLYMASLSCLLNYRVDFTFYPRRTPLQHEAPLWMDQLCTGCMKTPFLGDMAHIR
;
A
#
# COMPACT_ATOMS: atom_id res chain seq x y z
N MET A 1 -38.20 -1.29 37.77
CA MET A 1 -39.51 -0.96 37.14
C MET A 1 -40.35 -0.18 38.14
N PRO A 2 -41.35 0.61 37.71
CA PRO A 2 -41.76 0.90 36.32
C PRO A 2 -40.93 2.07 35.72
N SER A 3 -41.14 2.57 34.50
CA SER A 3 -42.28 2.42 33.58
C SER A 3 -41.90 2.37 32.09
N ARG A 4 -42.63 1.49 31.37
CA ARG A 4 -43.08 1.62 29.97
C ARG A 4 -42.04 1.94 28.89
N CYS A 5 -41.56 0.89 28.23
CA CYS A 5 -41.26 0.96 26.79
C CYS A 5 -42.51 1.43 26.03
N PHE A 6 -42.35 2.33 25.05
CA PHE A 6 -43.36 2.58 24.02
C PHE A 6 -43.04 1.73 22.79
N PRO A 7 -43.85 0.72 22.43
CA PRO A 7 -43.75 0.08 21.12
C PRO A 7 -44.39 1.00 20.06
N GLY A 8 -43.64 1.41 19.03
CA GLY A 8 -44.22 2.18 17.92
C GLY A 8 -43.28 3.08 17.11
N THR A 9 -42.01 3.27 17.51
CA THR A 9 -41.08 4.17 16.80
C THR A 9 -40.65 3.59 15.45
N ARG A 10 -41.40 3.89 14.38
CA ARG A 10 -40.96 3.62 12.99
C ARG A 10 -40.00 4.71 12.53
N CYS A 11 -38.71 4.39 12.41
CA CYS A 11 -37.76 5.27 11.71
C CYS A 11 -38.18 5.46 10.25
N ARG A 12 -38.21 6.71 9.78
CA ARG A 12 -38.43 7.07 8.37
C ARG A 12 -37.32 8.04 7.95
N ILE A 13 -36.59 7.68 6.91
CA ILE A 13 -35.57 8.56 6.30
C ILE A 13 -36.31 9.55 5.40
N ARG A 14 -36.14 10.85 5.66
CA ARG A 14 -36.76 11.93 4.87
C ARG A 14 -35.71 12.57 3.96
N LEU A 15 -35.76 12.23 2.67
CA LEU A 15 -34.89 12.79 1.63
C LEU A 15 -35.50 14.08 1.07
N THR A 16 -34.90 15.22 1.39
CA THR A 16 -35.40 16.55 0.99
C THR A 16 -34.88 16.91 -0.40
N TRP A 17 -35.78 16.94 -1.40
CA TRP A 17 -35.43 17.00 -2.83
C TRP A 17 -35.05 18.42 -3.32
N ALA A 18 -33.98 18.98 -2.74
CA ALA A 18 -33.56 20.37 -2.97
C ALA A 18 -32.90 20.62 -4.35
N LEU A 19 -32.42 19.58 -5.04
CA LEU A 19 -31.54 19.73 -6.21
C LEU A 19 -32.28 20.07 -7.53
N VAL A 20 -33.52 19.60 -7.70
CA VAL A 20 -34.20 19.62 -9.02
C VAL A 20 -34.89 20.95 -9.34
N ASN A 21 -35.17 21.79 -8.34
CA ASN A 21 -35.69 23.15 -8.55
C ASN A 21 -34.73 24.10 -9.31
N MET A 22 -33.44 23.73 -9.45
CA MET A 22 -32.52 24.41 -10.38
C MET A 22 -32.49 23.79 -11.78
N LEU A 23 -32.75 22.48 -11.91
CA LEU A 23 -32.67 21.76 -13.19
C LEU A 23 -33.92 21.96 -14.06
N ASP A 24 -35.13 21.98 -13.48
CA ASP A 24 -36.34 22.28 -14.26
C ASP A 24 -36.46 23.77 -14.64
N ARG A 25 -35.72 24.67 -13.96
CA ARG A 25 -35.52 26.05 -14.41
C ARG A 25 -34.44 26.18 -15.48
N GLY A 26 -33.72 25.11 -15.81
CA GLY A 26 -32.74 25.03 -16.89
C GLY A 26 -33.28 24.50 -18.22
N ARG A 27 -34.60 24.23 -18.32
CA ARG A 27 -35.26 23.74 -19.55
C ARG A 27 -36.26 24.75 -20.12
N GLY A 28 -35.81 26.00 -20.22
CA GLY A 28 -36.40 27.05 -21.06
C GLY A 28 -35.27 27.75 -21.82
N ASP A 29 -35.50 28.09 -23.09
CA ASP A 29 -34.42 28.54 -23.98
C ASP A 29 -33.83 29.91 -23.60
N GLY A 30 -32.49 29.96 -23.61
CA GLY A 30 -31.72 31.20 -23.70
C GLY A 30 -31.36 31.90 -22.38
N LEU A 31 -30.14 31.66 -21.90
CA LEU A 31 -29.40 32.67 -21.11
C LEU A 31 -27.89 32.47 -21.24
N GLN A 32 -27.20 33.49 -21.74
CA GLN A 32 -25.73 33.58 -21.74
C GLN A 32 -25.25 34.11 -20.38
N ALA A 33 -24.01 33.79 -20.02
CA ALA A 33 -23.22 34.38 -18.93
C ALA A 33 -23.85 34.37 -17.51
N MET A 34 -23.32 33.50 -16.64
CA MET A 34 -23.33 33.71 -15.19
C MET A 34 -21.96 33.45 -14.58
N ASP A 35 -21.68 34.14 -13.49
CA ASP A 35 -20.32 34.46 -13.04
C ASP A 35 -19.68 33.40 -12.12
N CYS A 36 -18.36 33.45 -11.97
CA CYS A 36 -17.53 32.39 -11.40
C CYS A 36 -17.54 32.30 -9.85
N HIS A 37 -18.65 32.67 -9.19
CA HIS A 37 -18.74 32.81 -7.73
C HIS A 37 -19.90 32.06 -7.04
N THR A 38 -20.73 31.31 -7.76
CA THR A 38 -21.89 30.58 -7.19
C THR A 38 -21.71 29.05 -7.09
N ARG A 39 -20.48 28.53 -7.18
CA ARG A 39 -20.18 27.08 -7.13
C ARG A 39 -19.95 26.48 -5.72
N SER A 40 -20.21 27.20 -4.65
CA SER A 40 -19.77 26.85 -3.28
C SER A 40 -20.90 26.72 -2.25
N SER A 41 -21.92 25.88 -2.49
CA SER A 41 -22.85 25.41 -1.43
C SER A 41 -23.67 24.15 -1.80
N ILE A 42 -23.04 22.98 -1.97
CA ILE A 42 -23.76 21.70 -1.92
C ILE A 42 -23.76 21.20 -0.47
N LYS A 43 -24.85 21.44 0.28
CA LYS A 43 -25.08 20.84 1.60
C LYS A 43 -26.07 19.68 1.49
N VAL A 44 -25.55 18.45 1.51
CA VAL A 44 -26.40 17.25 1.71
C VAL A 44 -26.78 17.18 3.19
N GLN A 45 -27.92 17.78 3.54
CA GLN A 45 -28.39 17.90 4.92
C GLN A 45 -29.38 16.77 5.25
N TRP A 46 -28.89 15.76 5.97
CA TRP A 46 -29.71 14.63 6.45
C TRP A 46 -30.57 15.05 7.65
N SER A 47 -31.86 15.31 7.42
CA SER A 47 -32.83 15.62 8.47
C SER A 47 -33.53 14.37 9.00
N PHE A 48 -33.27 14.01 10.26
CA PHE A 48 -33.97 12.94 10.97
C PHE A 48 -35.06 13.54 11.88
N GLU A 49 -36.33 13.34 11.53
CA GLU A 49 -37.47 13.74 12.35
C GLU A 49 -38.01 12.58 13.17
N CYS A 50 -37.72 12.56 14.47
CA CYS A 50 -38.48 11.77 15.44
C CYS A 50 -39.73 12.55 15.86
N THR A 51 -40.89 12.22 15.30
CA THR A 51 -42.16 12.87 15.64
C THR A 51 -42.65 12.46 17.04
N HIS A 52 -42.24 13.19 18.07
CA HIS A 52 -42.80 13.07 19.41
C HIS A 52 -44.09 13.91 19.52
N THR A 53 -45.23 13.25 19.74
CA THR A 53 -46.46 13.92 20.15
C THR A 53 -46.38 14.29 21.63
N LEU A 54 -45.94 15.51 21.92
CA LEU A 54 -46.04 16.10 23.25
C LEU A 54 -47.50 16.42 23.58
N LYS A 55 -47.83 16.36 24.87
CA LYS A 55 -48.98 17.01 25.50
C LYS A 55 -48.45 17.89 26.62
N ASP A 56 -49.00 19.09 26.74
CA ASP A 56 -48.51 20.12 27.64
C ASP A 56 -48.89 19.85 29.10
N SER A 57 -48.02 20.27 30.02
CA SER A 57 -48.32 20.52 31.43
C SER A 57 -47.24 21.43 32.03
N GLU A 58 -47.64 22.56 32.62
CA GLU A 58 -46.76 23.58 33.20
C GLU A 58 -46.32 23.24 34.65
N ALA A 59 -45.13 23.72 35.08
CA ALA A 59 -44.80 24.00 36.49
C ALA A 59 -43.45 24.75 36.70
N THR A 60 -43.53 26.08 36.86
CA THR A 60 -42.78 26.94 37.82
C THR A 60 -41.37 26.57 38.37
N SER A 61 -40.38 27.40 38.01
CA SER A 61 -39.39 28.12 38.86
C SER A 61 -38.57 27.43 39.98
N GLU A 62 -37.25 27.69 40.01
CA GLU A 62 -36.67 28.74 40.90
C GLU A 62 -35.24 29.18 40.52
N ASN A 63 -34.67 30.14 41.26
CA ASN A 63 -33.47 30.93 40.90
C ASN A 63 -32.15 30.39 41.47
N ASN A 64 -31.01 30.73 40.84
CA ASN A 64 -29.97 31.58 41.46
C ASN A 64 -28.87 32.03 40.46
N ALA A 65 -28.00 32.97 40.88
CA ALA A 65 -27.37 33.94 39.98
C ALA A 65 -25.83 33.81 39.73
N CYS A 66 -25.42 34.53 38.68
CA CYS A 66 -24.08 34.96 38.24
C CYS A 66 -23.24 35.71 39.32
N PRO A 67 -21.98 36.17 39.08
CA PRO A 67 -21.28 36.36 37.79
C PRO A 67 -19.77 36.00 37.72
N ALA A 68 -19.16 36.35 36.58
CA ALA A 68 -17.78 36.08 36.17
C ALA A 68 -16.70 37.04 36.76
N GLY A 69 -15.43 36.70 36.52
CA GLY A 69 -14.23 37.54 36.72
C GLY A 69 -13.12 37.20 35.73
N THR A 70 -12.17 38.10 35.47
CA THR A 70 -11.40 38.12 34.19
C THR A 70 -9.92 38.53 34.33
N LEU A 71 -9.09 38.15 33.34
CA LEU A 71 -7.92 38.90 32.80
C LEU A 71 -6.62 39.06 33.64
N ARG A 72 -5.49 38.44 33.21
CA ARG A 72 -4.30 39.11 32.57
C ARG A 72 -2.99 38.27 32.45
N GLN A 73 -2.38 38.35 31.26
CA GLN A 73 -0.94 38.59 30.91
C GLN A 73 0.24 37.74 31.48
N GLY A 74 1.24 37.43 30.62
CA GLY A 74 2.57 36.86 30.95
C GLY A 74 3.64 37.94 31.26
N PRO A 75 4.99 37.75 31.05
CA PRO A 75 5.61 37.03 29.91
C PRO A 75 7.03 36.35 30.12
N ARG A 76 7.59 35.72 29.05
CA ARG A 76 9.06 35.56 28.72
C ARG A 76 9.98 34.73 29.68
N VAL A 77 11.17 34.20 29.31
CA VAL A 77 11.75 33.61 28.06
C VAL A 77 13.11 32.90 28.36
N LEU A 78 13.59 31.99 27.46
CA LEU A 78 14.97 31.40 27.34
C LEU A 78 15.47 30.33 28.37
N GLY A 79 16.21 29.31 27.85
CA GLY A 79 17.01 28.33 28.62
C GLY A 79 17.29 26.99 27.89
N ARG A 80 18.57 26.58 27.74
CA ARG A 80 19.09 25.30 27.18
C ARG A 80 20.51 25.02 27.72
N PRO A 81 21.07 23.77 27.66
CA PRO A 81 20.48 22.44 27.55
C PRO A 81 20.69 21.65 28.88
N PRO A 82 21.67 20.74 29.17
CA PRO A 82 22.63 19.91 28.37
C PRO A 82 22.61 18.37 28.63
N LEU A 83 23.04 17.62 27.59
CA LEU A 83 23.83 16.36 27.55
C LEU A 83 23.51 15.07 28.36
N ASP A 84 23.59 13.95 27.62
CA ASP A 84 23.83 12.52 27.96
C ASP A 84 25.20 12.28 28.69
N PRO A 85 25.59 11.09 29.25
CA PRO A 85 25.40 9.74 28.63
C PRO A 85 25.36 8.44 29.52
N ALA A 86 25.14 7.30 28.83
CA ALA A 86 25.83 5.98 28.96
C ALA A 86 25.45 4.86 29.99
N HIS A 87 25.14 3.68 29.41
CA HIS A 87 25.60 2.30 29.72
C HIS A 87 25.69 1.71 31.16
N SER A 88 24.84 0.71 31.44
CA SER A 88 25.19 -0.70 31.82
C SER A 88 23.87 -1.47 32.12
N LEU A 89 23.63 -2.77 31.87
CA LEU A 89 24.41 -3.99 31.65
C LEU A 89 24.89 -4.71 32.93
N VAL A 90 23.95 -5.37 33.64
CA VAL A 90 24.21 -6.38 34.68
C VAL A 90 23.35 -7.63 34.46
N ARG A 91 23.94 -8.82 34.57
CA ARG A 91 23.23 -10.10 34.70
C ARG A 91 23.04 -10.45 36.18
N ALA A 92 21.88 -11.00 36.54
CA ALA A 92 21.71 -11.79 37.76
C ALA A 92 21.14 -13.18 37.39
N ARG A 93 21.47 -14.20 38.19
CA ARG A 93 21.10 -15.61 38.00
C ARG A 93 20.54 -16.16 39.31
N ASN A 94 19.58 -17.08 39.21
CA ASN A 94 19.12 -17.98 40.27
C ASN A 94 18.42 -17.23 41.45
N THR A 95 17.58 -17.86 42.29
CA THR A 95 17.51 -19.27 42.72
C THR A 95 16.08 -19.82 42.81
N ASP A 96 15.97 -21.15 42.82
CA ASP A 96 14.80 -21.90 43.30
C ASP A 96 14.36 -21.50 44.71
N LEU A 97 13.09 -21.76 45.04
CA LEU A 97 12.72 -22.40 46.30
C LEU A 97 11.36 -23.11 46.18
N SER A 98 11.22 -24.26 46.85
CA SER A 98 10.10 -25.19 46.68
C SER A 98 9.34 -25.46 47.98
N ARG A 99 8.03 -25.73 47.86
CA ARG A 99 7.11 -26.53 48.72
C ARG A 99 5.66 -26.23 48.26
N ARG A 100 4.70 -27.14 48.05
CA ARG A 100 4.28 -28.47 48.59
C ARG A 100 2.95 -28.34 49.36
N ASN A 101 2.13 -29.39 49.26
CA ASN A 101 0.82 -29.64 49.91
C ASN A 101 -0.39 -28.99 49.17
N ALA A 102 -1.47 -29.64 48.71
CA ALA A 102 -2.03 -31.01 48.74
C ALA A 102 -3.30 -31.23 49.61
N SER A 103 -4.15 -32.18 49.17
CA SER A 103 -5.40 -32.71 49.77
C SER A 103 -6.67 -31.84 49.70
N GLY A 104 -7.83 -32.51 49.57
CA GLY A 104 -9.18 -31.91 49.53
C GLY A 104 -10.15 -32.64 48.58
N GLU A 105 -10.92 -33.61 49.07
CA GLU A 105 -11.81 -34.47 48.25
C GLU A 105 -13.33 -34.17 48.37
N ARG A 106 -14.10 -34.77 47.42
CA ARG A 106 -15.49 -35.29 47.50
C ARG A 106 -16.71 -34.36 47.23
N PHE A 107 -17.52 -34.82 46.25
CA PHE A 107 -19.00 -35.05 46.23
C PHE A 107 -19.96 -33.95 46.79
N CYS A 108 -21.18 -33.77 46.27
CA CYS A 108 -22.14 -34.77 45.80
C CYS A 108 -23.16 -34.22 44.76
N ALA A 109 -24.12 -35.05 44.32
CA ALA A 109 -25.07 -34.73 43.23
C ALA A 109 -26.54 -34.56 43.67
N GLY A 110 -27.38 -33.92 42.84
CA GLY A 110 -28.82 -33.79 43.06
C GLY A 110 -29.62 -33.50 41.78
N LYS A 111 -30.75 -34.20 41.58
CA LYS A 111 -31.66 -34.07 40.41
C LYS A 111 -32.97 -33.36 40.79
N ARG A 112 -33.65 -32.74 39.81
CA ARG A 112 -35.11 -32.93 39.52
C ARG A 112 -35.55 -32.19 38.24
N ASN A 113 -36.54 -32.77 37.56
CA ASN A 113 -37.26 -32.17 36.41
C ASN A 113 -38.60 -31.57 36.88
N PHE A 114 -39.25 -30.74 36.06
CA PHE A 114 -40.69 -30.88 35.75
C PHE A 114 -41.05 -30.21 34.41
N VAL A 115 -42.27 -30.46 33.90
CA VAL A 115 -42.73 -30.17 32.53
C VAL A 115 -44.05 -29.39 32.55
N GLY A 116 -44.31 -28.48 31.58
CA GLY A 116 -45.61 -27.81 31.45
C GLY A 116 -45.82 -26.94 30.19
N LYS A 117 -46.84 -27.31 29.39
CA LYS A 117 -47.57 -26.60 28.30
C LYS A 117 -49.00 -27.24 28.24
N PRO A 118 -50.02 -26.79 27.47
CA PRO A 118 -50.09 -25.73 26.43
C PRO A 118 -51.30 -24.76 26.62
N GLY A 119 -51.70 -24.02 25.58
CA GLY A 119 -53.05 -23.40 25.49
C GLY A 119 -53.19 -22.27 24.43
N ASP A 120 -54.09 -22.43 23.47
CA ASP A 120 -54.50 -21.44 22.44
C ASP A 120 -55.93 -20.91 22.68
N ILE A 121 -56.29 -19.74 22.12
CA ILE A 121 -57.66 -19.33 21.71
C ILE A 121 -57.62 -18.00 20.91
N ALA A 122 -58.67 -17.65 20.15
CA ALA A 122 -58.60 -16.71 19.02
C ALA A 122 -59.74 -15.67 18.86
N ARG A 123 -59.53 -14.73 17.92
CA ARG A 123 -60.49 -13.82 17.22
C ARG A 123 -61.24 -12.73 18.02
N LYS A 124 -61.21 -11.49 17.49
CA LYS A 124 -62.36 -10.85 16.82
C LYS A 124 -62.01 -9.49 16.18
N ASP A 125 -62.63 -9.21 15.03
CA ASP A 125 -62.70 -7.90 14.36
C ASP A 125 -63.75 -6.99 15.02
N HIS A 126 -63.67 -5.68 14.79
CA HIS A 126 -64.85 -4.83 14.50
C HIS A 126 -64.47 -3.51 13.81
N SER A 127 -65.35 -3.06 12.92
CA SER A 127 -65.26 -1.81 12.14
C SER A 127 -66.42 -0.87 12.49
N ILE A 128 -66.24 0.45 12.38
CA ILE A 128 -67.32 1.42 12.16
C ILE A 128 -66.76 2.70 11.52
N SER A 129 -67.61 3.52 10.91
CA SER A 129 -67.19 4.63 10.02
C SER A 129 -68.14 5.84 10.05
N ARG A 130 -67.70 6.93 9.40
CA ARG A 130 -68.41 8.18 9.03
C ARG A 130 -68.40 9.32 10.06
N GLY A 131 -68.29 10.53 9.51
CA GLY A 131 -68.24 11.82 10.20
C GLY A 131 -67.48 12.81 9.32
N ALA A 132 -68.18 13.52 8.44
CA ALA A 132 -67.56 14.37 7.41
C ALA A 132 -68.02 15.83 7.52
N CYS A 133 -67.06 16.75 7.52
CA CYS A 133 -67.27 18.19 7.33
C CYS A 133 -66.40 18.65 6.16
N VAL A 134 -66.95 19.47 5.27
CA VAL A 134 -66.28 19.89 4.02
C VAL A 134 -65.76 21.32 4.15
N GLY A 135 -64.48 21.51 3.89
CA GLY A 135 -63.85 22.81 3.64
C GLY A 135 -62.83 22.70 2.51
N LYS A 136 -62.82 23.68 1.60
CA LYS A 136 -61.88 23.80 0.46
C LYS A 136 -61.40 25.25 0.36
N PRO A 137 -60.25 25.54 -0.28
CA PRO A 137 -59.10 24.67 -0.54
C PRO A 137 -57.77 25.25 -0.01
N GLY A 138 -56.88 24.40 0.51
CA GLY A 138 -55.47 24.73 0.73
C GLY A 138 -54.61 24.36 -0.48
N VAL A 139 -53.50 25.08 -0.70
CA VAL A 139 -52.61 24.91 -1.86
C VAL A 139 -51.98 23.51 -1.94
N ASP A 140 -51.68 23.10 -3.17
CA ASP A 140 -51.35 21.75 -3.66
C ASP A 140 -50.33 20.95 -2.85
N GLY A 141 -50.48 19.62 -2.88
CA GLY A 141 -49.71 18.67 -2.09
C GLY A 141 -48.45 18.18 -2.81
N SER A 142 -47.28 18.34 -2.18
CA SER A 142 -46.06 17.68 -2.63
C SER A 142 -46.19 16.16 -2.54
N ARG A 143 -46.09 15.49 -3.69
CA ARG A 143 -46.31 14.05 -3.84
C ARG A 143 -45.13 13.27 -3.24
N VAL A 144 -45.28 12.82 -1.99
CA VAL A 144 -44.23 12.07 -1.27
C VAL A 144 -44.22 10.61 -1.73
N GLU A 145 -43.27 10.26 -2.60
CA GLU A 145 -42.94 8.86 -2.86
C GLU A 145 -41.97 8.31 -1.80
N PHE A 146 -42.22 7.08 -1.36
CA PHE A 146 -41.41 6.38 -0.37
C PHE A 146 -40.42 5.46 -1.08
N VAL A 147 -39.13 5.77 -0.98
CA VAL A 147 -38.04 4.95 -1.55
C VAL A 147 -37.90 3.68 -0.70
N SER A 148 -38.04 2.49 -1.30
CA SER A 148 -37.77 1.21 -0.62
C SER A 148 -36.27 1.05 -0.34
N VAL A 149 -35.91 0.26 0.68
CA VAL A 149 -34.51 0.04 1.08
C VAL A 149 -33.68 -0.54 -0.09
N GLU A 150 -34.31 -1.28 -0.99
CA GLU A 150 -33.71 -1.84 -2.21
C GLU A 150 -33.23 -0.78 -3.21
N ARG A 151 -33.79 0.45 -3.17
CA ARG A 151 -33.45 1.54 -4.09
C ARG A 151 -32.39 2.51 -3.53
N LEU A 152 -32.01 2.38 -2.25
CA LEU A 152 -30.98 3.23 -1.63
C LEU A 152 -29.63 3.24 -2.37
N PRO A 153 -29.12 2.10 -2.88
CA PRO A 153 -27.91 2.10 -3.71
C PRO A 153 -28.06 2.98 -4.95
N SER A 154 -29.16 2.85 -5.70
CA SER A 154 -29.41 3.62 -6.94
C SER A 154 -29.35 5.13 -6.74
N VAL A 155 -29.96 5.63 -5.65
CA VAL A 155 -29.98 7.08 -5.34
C VAL A 155 -28.59 7.58 -4.92
N ILE A 156 -27.79 6.74 -4.25
CA ILE A 156 -26.40 7.07 -3.93
C ILE A 156 -25.54 7.05 -5.20
N TYR A 157 -25.72 6.07 -6.09
CA TYR A 157 -25.02 6.02 -7.38
C TYR A 157 -25.30 7.27 -8.24
N GLU A 158 -26.57 7.67 -8.42
CA GLU A 158 -26.92 8.87 -9.19
C GLU A 158 -26.28 10.15 -8.62
N VAL A 159 -26.31 10.33 -7.29
CA VAL A 159 -25.78 11.54 -6.63
C VAL A 159 -24.24 11.61 -6.67
N PHE A 160 -23.53 10.48 -6.67
CA PHE A 160 -22.07 10.45 -6.78
C PHE A 160 -21.56 10.46 -8.24
N ALA A 161 -22.23 9.75 -9.16
CA ALA A 161 -21.81 9.65 -10.57
C ALA A 161 -21.81 11.02 -11.25
N LEU A 162 -22.87 11.81 -11.07
CA LEU A 162 -23.07 13.12 -11.71
C LEU A 162 -22.01 14.19 -11.37
N GLY A 163 -21.08 13.92 -10.44
CA GLY A 163 -20.02 14.86 -10.04
C GLY A 163 -18.57 14.41 -10.29
N LEU A 164 -18.31 13.13 -10.59
CA LEU A 164 -16.96 12.55 -10.42
C LEU A 164 -16.36 11.85 -11.66
N GLU A 165 -17.17 11.33 -12.58
CA GLU A 165 -16.74 10.34 -13.61
C GLU A 165 -15.58 10.75 -14.53
N LYS A 166 -15.30 12.05 -14.72
CA LYS A 166 -14.38 12.54 -15.78
C LYS A 166 -13.25 13.46 -15.30
N THR A 167 -13.08 13.65 -13.99
CA THR A 167 -12.23 14.72 -13.42
C THR A 167 -11.17 14.26 -12.42
N LEU A 168 -11.10 12.97 -12.09
CA LEU A 168 -10.26 12.46 -10.98
C LEU A 168 -9.38 11.23 -11.31
N LEU A 169 -9.23 10.87 -12.59
CA LEU A 169 -8.34 9.77 -13.00
C LEU A 169 -6.87 10.13 -12.71
N LEU A 170 -6.17 9.21 -12.03
CA LEU A 170 -4.75 9.37 -11.69
C LEU A 170 -3.87 9.09 -12.92
N ASN A 171 -2.86 9.93 -13.15
CA ASN A 171 -1.89 9.71 -14.24
C ASN A 171 -0.90 8.58 -13.87
N PRO A 172 -0.83 7.45 -14.61
CA PRO A 172 0.12 6.37 -14.33
C PRO A 172 1.59 6.79 -14.41
N ALA A 173 1.91 7.81 -15.23
CA ALA A 173 3.25 8.37 -15.39
C ALA A 173 3.54 9.54 -14.44
N ALA A 174 2.78 9.68 -13.33
CA ALA A 174 3.06 10.66 -12.30
C ALA A 174 4.25 10.26 -11.41
N ILE A 175 4.84 11.26 -10.77
CA ILE A 175 5.75 11.10 -9.64
C ILE A 175 4.99 11.42 -8.35
N TYR A 176 5.11 10.53 -7.36
CA TYR A 176 4.46 10.64 -6.06
C TYR A 176 5.50 11.00 -4.99
N ALA A 177 5.14 11.86 -4.05
CA ALA A 177 6.06 12.39 -3.04
C ALA A 177 5.62 12.06 -1.61
N ASN A 178 6.55 11.52 -0.83
CA ASN A 178 6.43 11.28 0.60
C ASN A 178 6.96 12.46 1.43
N ASN A 179 7.96 13.18 0.89
CA ASN A 179 8.57 14.37 1.47
C ASN A 179 8.63 15.51 0.44
N GLU A 180 8.80 16.76 0.90
CA GLU A 180 9.01 17.90 -0.01
C GLU A 180 10.39 17.84 -0.66
N ILE A 181 10.46 18.05 -1.98
CA ILE A 181 11.71 18.05 -2.74
C ILE A 181 11.62 18.95 -3.98
N SER A 182 12.57 19.88 -4.09
CA SER A 182 12.78 20.76 -5.22
C SER A 182 13.89 20.18 -6.09
N LEU A 183 13.60 19.87 -7.37
CA LEU A 183 14.60 19.38 -8.33
C LEU A 183 15.65 20.44 -8.69
N ARG A 184 15.34 21.72 -8.42
CA ARG A 184 16.26 22.85 -8.59
C ARG A 184 17.51 22.66 -7.74
N ASP A 185 17.32 22.28 -6.48
CA ASP A 185 18.35 22.20 -5.43
C ASP A 185 19.12 20.86 -5.44
N VAL A 186 18.66 19.89 -6.23
CA VAL A 186 19.39 18.66 -6.53
C VAL A 186 20.43 18.96 -7.61
N GLU A 187 21.71 18.98 -7.25
CA GLU A 187 22.83 19.19 -8.18
C GLU A 187 23.29 17.87 -8.83
N VAL A 188 23.13 16.75 -8.12
CA VAL A 188 23.74 15.45 -8.45
C VAL A 188 22.68 14.35 -8.46
N TYR A 189 22.67 13.56 -9.53
CA TYR A 189 21.72 12.47 -9.77
C TYR A 189 22.46 11.13 -9.82
N GLY A 190 22.13 10.23 -8.88
CA GLY A 190 22.67 8.88 -8.81
C GLY A 190 21.66 7.84 -9.27
N PHE A 191 22.13 6.74 -9.85
CA PHE A 191 21.28 5.65 -10.34
C PHE A 191 21.87 4.27 -10.00
N ASP A 192 21.01 3.27 -9.82
CA ASP A 192 21.33 1.89 -10.18
C ASP A 192 21.12 1.64 -11.69
N TYR A 193 21.64 0.53 -12.19
CA TYR A 193 21.43 0.07 -13.55
C TYR A 193 20.14 -0.75 -13.69
N ASP A 194 20.10 -1.91 -13.02
CA ASP A 194 19.05 -2.92 -13.16
C ASP A 194 17.71 -2.43 -12.59
N TYR A 195 16.62 -2.71 -13.31
CA TYR A 195 15.25 -2.21 -13.10
C TYR A 195 15.06 -0.67 -12.92
N THR A 196 16.15 0.10 -13.02
CA THR A 196 16.21 1.53 -12.69
C THR A 196 16.51 2.39 -13.92
N LEU A 197 17.61 2.09 -14.63
CA LEU A 197 17.92 2.62 -15.96
C LEU A 197 17.47 1.64 -17.05
N ALA A 198 17.80 0.36 -16.88
CA ALA A 198 17.35 -0.74 -17.73
C ALA A 198 16.15 -1.44 -17.07
N GLN A 199 14.93 -1.12 -17.51
CA GLN A 199 13.73 -1.83 -17.07
C GLN A 199 13.57 -3.11 -17.89
N TYR A 200 13.53 -4.28 -17.24
CA TYR A 200 13.44 -5.55 -17.96
C TYR A 200 11.99 -6.03 -18.18
N ALA A 201 11.73 -6.68 -19.31
CA ALA A 201 10.44 -7.26 -19.63
C ALA A 201 10.10 -8.50 -18.76
N ASP A 202 8.81 -8.67 -18.43
CA ASP A 202 8.27 -9.82 -17.66
C ASP A 202 8.65 -11.19 -18.28
N ALA A 203 8.94 -11.23 -19.58
CA ALA A 203 9.42 -12.40 -20.30
C ALA A 203 10.75 -12.99 -19.74
N LEU A 204 11.48 -12.26 -18.91
CA LEU A 204 12.68 -12.75 -18.23
C LEU A 204 12.35 -13.69 -17.05
N HIS A 205 11.19 -13.56 -16.41
CA HIS A 205 10.84 -14.35 -15.22
C HIS A 205 10.59 -15.84 -15.52
N PRO A 206 9.90 -16.24 -16.63
CA PRO A 206 9.82 -17.65 -17.05
C PRO A 206 11.18 -18.31 -17.27
N GLU A 207 12.16 -17.58 -17.85
CA GLU A 207 13.50 -18.10 -18.14
C GLU A 207 14.27 -18.37 -16.84
N ILE A 208 14.27 -17.40 -15.90
CA ILE A 208 14.87 -17.55 -14.57
C ILE A 208 14.23 -18.72 -13.81
N PHE A 209 12.90 -18.82 -13.80
CA PHE A 209 12.17 -19.90 -13.16
C PHE A 209 12.54 -21.26 -13.75
N SER A 210 12.53 -21.39 -15.08
CA SER A 210 12.78 -22.65 -15.78
C SER A 210 14.22 -23.12 -15.59
N ALA A 211 15.20 -22.23 -15.71
CA ALA A 211 16.60 -22.57 -15.46
C ALA A 211 16.85 -22.96 -14.00
N ALA A 212 16.24 -22.27 -13.03
CA ALA A 212 16.39 -22.64 -11.61
C ALA A 212 15.69 -23.96 -11.26
N ARG A 213 14.50 -24.23 -11.83
CA ARG A 213 13.78 -25.51 -11.73
C ARG A 213 14.63 -26.65 -12.27
N ASP A 214 15.20 -26.48 -13.46
CA ASP A 214 15.99 -27.52 -14.10
C ASP A 214 17.35 -27.72 -13.37
N ILE A 215 17.95 -26.65 -12.82
CA ILE A 215 19.11 -26.75 -11.89
C ILE A 215 18.78 -27.60 -10.65
N LEU A 216 17.60 -27.45 -10.03
CA LEU A 216 17.20 -28.26 -8.87
C LEU A 216 17.08 -29.75 -9.21
N ILE A 217 16.49 -30.06 -10.36
CA ILE A 217 16.35 -31.43 -10.85
C ILE A 217 17.72 -32.03 -11.20
N GLU A 218 18.50 -31.32 -12.02
CA GLU A 218 19.71 -31.88 -12.64
C GLU A 218 20.94 -31.84 -11.72
N HIS A 219 21.10 -30.82 -10.88
CA HIS A 219 22.21 -30.73 -9.92
C HIS A 219 21.82 -31.19 -8.51
N TYR A 220 20.71 -30.69 -7.96
CA TYR A 220 20.28 -31.00 -6.58
C TYR A 220 19.47 -32.30 -6.47
N LYS A 221 19.17 -32.97 -7.59
CA LYS A 221 18.46 -34.27 -7.68
C LYS A 221 17.04 -34.24 -7.11
N TYR A 222 16.36 -33.10 -7.24
CA TYR A 222 14.93 -32.99 -6.98
C TYR A 222 14.12 -33.82 -8.00
N PRO A 223 12.91 -34.32 -7.64
CA PRO A 223 12.13 -35.18 -8.53
C PRO A 223 11.79 -34.56 -9.89
N GLU A 224 12.07 -35.29 -10.99
CA GLU A 224 11.73 -34.90 -12.38
C GLU A 224 10.25 -34.50 -12.56
N GLY A 225 9.34 -35.03 -11.74
CA GLY A 225 7.92 -34.66 -11.76
C GLY A 225 7.64 -33.19 -11.45
N ILE A 226 8.62 -32.42 -10.94
CA ILE A 226 8.55 -30.97 -10.78
C ILE A 226 8.62 -30.23 -12.13
N ARG A 227 9.19 -30.87 -13.17
CA ARG A 227 9.25 -30.33 -14.55
C ARG A 227 7.86 -30.09 -15.16
N LYS A 228 6.78 -30.60 -14.53
CA LYS A 228 5.37 -30.33 -14.89
C LYS A 228 4.88 -28.92 -14.53
N TYR A 229 5.59 -28.18 -13.66
CA TYR A 229 5.19 -26.82 -13.28
C TYR A 229 5.87 -25.79 -14.18
N ASP A 230 5.07 -24.90 -14.73
CA ASP A 230 5.49 -23.72 -15.48
C ASP A 230 5.33 -22.45 -14.63
N TYR A 231 6.01 -21.36 -15.02
CA TYR A 231 5.93 -20.10 -14.32
C TYR A 231 4.57 -19.41 -14.51
N ASN A 232 3.86 -19.16 -13.40
CA ASN A 232 2.62 -18.40 -13.41
C ASN A 232 2.84 -16.94 -12.93
N PRO A 233 2.89 -15.94 -13.84
CA PRO A 233 3.06 -14.53 -13.47
C PRO A 233 1.86 -13.93 -12.70
N SER A 234 0.73 -14.65 -12.61
CA SER A 234 -0.43 -14.23 -11.81
C SER A 234 -0.43 -14.76 -10.36
N PHE A 235 0.54 -15.60 -9.98
CA PHE A 235 0.57 -16.19 -8.62
C PHE A 235 1.11 -15.21 -7.58
N ALA A 236 2.42 -14.95 -7.57
CA ALA A 236 3.10 -14.14 -6.56
C ALA A 236 3.09 -12.63 -6.88
N ILE A 237 3.37 -11.79 -5.87
CA ILE A 237 3.57 -10.34 -6.00
C ILE A 237 4.81 -9.89 -5.21
N ARG A 238 5.38 -8.73 -5.55
CA ARG A 238 6.51 -8.14 -4.80
C ARG A 238 6.08 -7.77 -3.37
N GLY A 239 6.97 -7.95 -2.41
CA GLY A 239 6.76 -7.59 -1.00
C GLY A 239 6.10 -8.66 -0.13
N LEU A 240 5.87 -9.88 -0.63
CA LEU A 240 5.39 -11.02 0.18
C LEU A 240 6.46 -11.54 1.15
N HIS A 241 6.03 -12.34 2.12
CA HIS A 241 6.86 -12.95 3.15
C HIS A 241 6.76 -14.48 3.08
N TYR A 242 7.87 -15.16 3.35
CA TYR A 242 7.91 -16.62 3.43
C TYR A 242 8.43 -17.07 4.78
N ASP A 243 7.58 -17.76 5.55
CA ASP A 243 7.98 -18.44 6.78
C ASP A 243 8.57 -19.79 6.41
N ILE A 244 9.91 -19.86 6.47
CA ILE A 244 10.71 -21.02 6.11
C ILE A 244 10.29 -22.23 6.94
N GLN A 245 10.10 -22.06 8.24
CA GLN A 245 9.80 -23.17 9.16
C GLN A 245 8.39 -23.76 8.94
N LYS A 246 7.43 -22.95 8.45
CA LYS A 246 6.06 -23.41 8.14
C LYS A 246 5.81 -23.69 6.66
N SER A 247 6.77 -23.35 5.80
CA SER A 247 6.63 -23.31 4.33
C SER A 247 5.41 -22.53 3.85
N LEU A 248 5.17 -21.36 4.46
CA LEU A 248 4.04 -20.47 4.16
C LEU A 248 4.49 -19.22 3.41
N LEU A 249 3.94 -19.00 2.21
CA LEU A 249 3.98 -17.71 1.51
C LEU A 249 2.76 -16.88 1.94
N MET A 250 2.98 -15.66 2.44
CA MET A 250 1.92 -14.81 2.99
C MET A 250 2.14 -13.32 2.77
N LYS A 251 1.06 -12.54 2.85
CA LYS A 251 1.13 -11.07 2.83
C LYS A 251 0.99 -10.51 4.24
N ILE A 252 1.85 -9.56 4.61
CA ILE A 252 1.88 -8.94 5.94
C ILE A 252 1.68 -7.43 5.81
N ASP A 253 0.86 -6.86 6.70
CA ASP A 253 0.58 -5.44 6.75
C ASP A 253 1.67 -4.61 7.44
N ALA A 254 1.48 -3.29 7.47
CA ALA A 254 2.39 -2.35 8.11
C ALA A 254 2.49 -2.52 9.64
N PHE A 255 1.56 -3.23 10.27
CA PHE A 255 1.47 -3.46 11.72
C PHE A 255 1.89 -4.89 12.11
N HIS A 256 2.50 -5.64 11.19
CA HIS A 256 2.95 -7.02 11.36
C HIS A 256 1.84 -8.08 11.42
N TYR A 257 0.61 -7.77 10.97
CA TYR A 257 -0.47 -8.75 10.88
C TYR A 257 -0.48 -9.44 9.49
N VAL A 258 -0.63 -10.76 9.49
CA VAL A 258 -0.91 -11.53 8.26
C VAL A 258 -2.27 -11.13 7.72
N GLN A 259 -2.37 -10.80 6.43
CA GLN A 259 -3.67 -10.56 5.79
C GLN A 259 -4.38 -11.91 5.60
N LEU A 260 -5.49 -12.10 6.31
CA LEU A 260 -6.39 -13.25 6.09
C LEU A 260 -6.82 -13.38 4.61
N GLY A 261 -6.98 -14.63 4.16
CA GLY A 261 -7.21 -14.99 2.76
C GLY A 261 -6.02 -14.71 1.84
N THR A 262 -4.78 -14.71 2.37
CA THR A 262 -3.53 -14.55 1.58
C THR A 262 -2.37 -15.45 2.02
N ALA A 263 -2.61 -16.47 2.85
CA ALA A 263 -1.58 -17.45 3.21
C ALA A 263 -1.68 -18.70 2.31
N TYR A 264 -0.54 -19.17 1.81
CA TYR A 264 -0.43 -20.30 0.90
C TYR A 264 0.68 -21.26 1.36
N ARG A 265 0.40 -22.56 1.32
CA ARG A 265 1.39 -23.64 1.53
C ARG A 265 1.54 -24.38 0.21
N GLY A 266 2.70 -24.24 -0.43
CA GLY A 266 2.83 -24.58 -1.85
C GLY A 266 1.98 -23.63 -2.69
N LEU A 267 1.12 -24.18 -3.57
CA LEU A 267 0.13 -23.43 -4.35
C LEU A 267 -1.28 -23.44 -3.70
N GLN A 268 -1.46 -24.19 -2.61
CA GLN A 268 -2.76 -24.33 -1.94
C GLN A 268 -2.98 -23.21 -0.91
N PRO A 269 -4.18 -22.57 -0.87
CA PRO A 269 -4.52 -21.61 0.18
C PRO A 269 -4.67 -22.32 1.53
N VAL A 270 -4.22 -21.67 2.60
CA VAL A 270 -4.34 -22.17 3.98
C VAL A 270 -5.54 -21.51 4.66
N PRO A 271 -6.41 -22.27 5.37
CA PRO A 271 -7.54 -21.70 6.11
C PRO A 271 -7.09 -20.64 7.13
N ASP A 272 -7.90 -19.60 7.30
CA ASP A 272 -7.58 -18.49 8.19
C ASP A 272 -7.46 -18.95 9.67
N GLU A 273 -8.25 -19.94 10.05
CA GLU A 273 -8.19 -20.62 11.35
C GLU A 273 -6.84 -21.33 11.57
N GLU A 274 -6.36 -22.07 10.57
CA GLU A 274 -5.06 -22.76 10.65
C GLU A 274 -3.90 -21.75 10.74
N VAL A 275 -3.98 -20.64 9.99
CA VAL A 275 -3.00 -19.53 10.10
C VAL A 275 -2.98 -18.95 11.52
N ILE A 276 -4.15 -18.72 12.12
CA ILE A 276 -4.28 -18.20 13.49
C ILE A 276 -3.69 -19.18 14.51
N GLU A 277 -3.94 -20.49 14.38
CA GLU A 277 -3.37 -21.52 15.26
C GLU A 277 -1.86 -21.63 15.12
N LEU A 278 -1.33 -21.64 13.89
CA LEU A 278 0.11 -21.71 13.58
C LEU A 278 0.94 -20.53 14.13
N TYR A 279 0.30 -19.40 14.42
CA TYR A 279 0.91 -18.23 15.07
C TYR A 279 0.44 -18.02 16.52
N GLY A 280 -0.17 -19.04 17.14
CA GLY A 280 -0.43 -19.07 18.58
C GLY A 280 -1.71 -18.35 19.02
N GLY A 281 -2.76 -18.38 18.19
CA GLY A 281 -4.04 -17.71 18.45
C GLY A 281 -4.07 -16.25 18.00
N THR A 282 -3.15 -15.83 17.12
CA THR A 282 -3.07 -14.45 16.60
C THR A 282 -2.55 -14.43 15.17
N GLN A 283 -2.82 -13.33 14.45
CA GLN A 283 -2.28 -13.06 13.11
C GLN A 283 -0.99 -12.21 13.16
N HIS A 284 -0.57 -11.75 14.35
CA HIS A 284 0.56 -10.83 14.52
C HIS A 284 1.90 -11.58 14.57
N ILE A 285 2.80 -11.24 13.66
CA ILE A 285 4.15 -11.81 13.54
C ILE A 285 5.17 -11.02 14.40
N PRO A 286 5.78 -11.62 15.43
CA PRO A 286 6.75 -10.92 16.26
C PRO A 286 8.01 -10.49 15.50
N LEU A 287 8.50 -9.28 15.79
CA LEU A 287 9.69 -8.68 15.16
C LEU A 287 10.96 -9.54 15.19
N TYR A 288 11.11 -10.46 16.14
CA TYR A 288 12.29 -11.35 16.24
C TYR A 288 12.23 -12.57 15.30
N GLN A 289 11.05 -12.88 14.74
CA GLN A 289 10.88 -13.95 13.73
C GLN A 289 11.11 -13.42 12.31
N MET A 290 10.85 -12.12 12.11
CA MET A 290 11.11 -11.40 10.86
C MET A 290 12.60 -11.37 10.52
N SER A 291 12.91 -11.49 9.23
CA SER A 291 14.23 -11.18 8.70
C SER A 291 14.61 -9.74 9.05
N GLY A 292 15.81 -9.55 9.60
CA GLY A 292 16.38 -8.23 9.83
C GLY A 292 16.57 -7.43 8.54
N PHE A 293 17.04 -6.19 8.70
CA PHE A 293 17.07 -5.15 7.66
C PHE A 293 17.63 -5.61 6.29
N TYR A 294 18.63 -6.48 6.28
CA TYR A 294 19.28 -7.01 5.08
C TYR A 294 18.93 -8.50 4.80
N GLY A 295 17.70 -8.92 5.08
CA GLY A 295 17.24 -10.30 4.89
C GLY A 295 17.78 -11.32 5.92
N LYS A 296 18.66 -10.90 6.85
CA LYS A 296 19.28 -11.77 7.85
C LYS A 296 18.37 -11.96 9.07
N GLY A 297 17.74 -13.12 9.20
CA GLY A 297 16.97 -13.54 10.38
C GLY A 297 16.57 -15.03 10.28
N PRO A 298 16.00 -15.62 11.35
CA PRO A 298 15.99 -17.08 11.52
C PRO A 298 14.80 -17.83 10.90
N SER A 299 13.68 -17.17 10.56
CA SER A 299 12.48 -17.88 10.10
C SER A 299 11.70 -17.23 8.96
N ILE A 300 11.48 -15.90 8.93
CA ILE A 300 10.58 -15.26 7.96
C ILE A 300 11.32 -14.29 7.03
N LYS A 301 11.56 -14.66 5.77
CA LYS A 301 12.14 -13.79 4.72
C LYS A 301 11.08 -12.87 4.13
N GLN A 302 11.40 -11.62 3.82
CA GLN A 302 10.58 -10.79 2.90
C GLN A 302 11.24 -10.71 1.53
N PHE A 303 10.44 -10.91 0.49
CA PHE A 303 10.82 -10.81 -0.91
C PHE A 303 10.60 -9.39 -1.43
N MET A 304 11.66 -8.58 -1.37
CA MET A 304 11.63 -7.14 -1.72
C MET A 304 12.05 -6.85 -3.17
N ASP A 305 12.51 -7.85 -3.91
CA ASP A 305 13.08 -7.74 -5.27
C ASP A 305 12.08 -8.21 -6.34
N ILE A 306 12.16 -7.67 -7.55
CA ILE A 306 11.44 -8.19 -8.72
C ILE A 306 12.06 -9.55 -9.14
N PHE A 307 13.38 -9.71 -9.03
CA PHE A 307 14.06 -10.99 -9.26
C PHE A 307 13.64 -12.10 -8.27
N SER A 308 12.94 -11.75 -7.18
CA SER A 308 12.35 -12.73 -6.25
C SER A 308 11.02 -13.35 -6.73
N LEU A 309 10.39 -12.83 -7.79
CA LEU A 309 9.11 -13.37 -8.29
C LEU A 309 9.26 -14.84 -8.78
N PRO A 310 10.29 -15.20 -9.57
CA PRO A 310 10.65 -16.59 -9.83
C PRO A 310 10.94 -17.43 -8.57
N GLU A 311 11.66 -16.88 -7.58
CA GLU A 311 12.01 -17.63 -6.35
C GLU A 311 10.74 -18.01 -5.57
N MET A 312 9.81 -17.07 -5.38
CA MET A 312 8.53 -17.33 -4.70
C MET A 312 7.67 -18.35 -5.45
N ALA A 313 7.58 -18.23 -6.78
CA ALA A 313 6.84 -19.19 -7.59
C ALA A 313 7.46 -20.59 -7.51
N LEU A 314 8.79 -20.70 -7.59
CA LEU A 314 9.50 -21.99 -7.57
C LEU A 314 9.43 -22.66 -6.19
N LEU A 315 9.63 -21.91 -5.10
CA LEU A 315 9.39 -22.39 -3.73
C LEU A 315 7.98 -23.00 -3.60
N SER A 316 6.96 -22.28 -4.07
CA SER A 316 5.58 -22.73 -4.02
C SER A 316 5.30 -23.96 -4.88
N CYS A 317 5.84 -24.05 -6.09
CA CYS A 317 5.69 -25.23 -6.95
C CYS A 317 6.39 -26.48 -6.40
N VAL A 318 7.59 -26.32 -5.82
CA VAL A 318 8.32 -27.45 -5.20
C VAL A 318 7.60 -27.94 -3.94
N VAL A 319 7.16 -27.03 -3.05
CA VAL A 319 6.39 -27.42 -1.86
C VAL A 319 5.05 -28.07 -2.24
N ASP A 320 4.35 -27.56 -3.25
CA ASP A 320 3.12 -28.18 -3.78
C ASP A 320 3.36 -29.61 -4.31
N TYR A 321 4.47 -29.83 -5.03
CA TYR A 321 4.85 -31.16 -5.48
C TYR A 321 5.06 -32.13 -4.32
N PHE A 322 5.86 -31.75 -3.32
CA PHE A 322 6.20 -32.64 -2.21
C PHE A 322 4.96 -33.00 -1.39
N LEU A 323 4.10 -32.02 -1.07
CA LEU A 323 2.84 -32.26 -0.37
C LEU A 323 1.90 -33.16 -1.20
N GLY A 324 1.75 -32.89 -2.50
CA GLY A 324 0.89 -33.66 -3.41
C GLY A 324 1.33 -35.12 -3.61
N HIS A 325 2.57 -35.47 -3.28
CA HIS A 325 3.09 -36.85 -3.33
C HIS A 325 3.42 -37.42 -1.93
N SER A 326 3.06 -36.71 -0.86
CA SER A 326 3.37 -37.07 0.54
C SER A 326 4.87 -37.34 0.79
N LEU A 327 5.74 -36.56 0.15
CA LEU A 327 7.18 -36.60 0.36
C LEU A 327 7.56 -35.75 1.57
N GLU A 328 8.31 -36.31 2.52
CA GLU A 328 8.90 -35.56 3.62
C GLU A 328 10.08 -34.70 3.13
N PHE A 329 10.25 -33.51 3.70
CA PHE A 329 11.36 -32.60 3.41
C PHE A 329 11.69 -31.72 4.61
N ASP A 330 12.98 -31.37 4.76
CA ASP A 330 13.41 -30.30 5.66
C ASP A 330 13.16 -28.94 4.97
N GLN A 331 12.38 -28.09 5.62
CA GLN A 331 11.92 -26.84 5.02
C GLN A 331 13.04 -25.81 4.85
N ALA A 332 14.08 -25.87 5.69
CA ALA A 332 15.22 -24.96 5.63
C ALA A 332 16.19 -25.34 4.51
N HIS A 333 16.39 -26.64 4.27
CA HIS A 333 17.17 -27.15 3.14
C HIS A 333 16.44 -26.91 1.81
N LEU A 334 15.14 -27.21 1.71
CA LEU A 334 14.35 -26.91 0.51
C LEU A 334 14.40 -25.42 0.17
N TYR A 335 14.14 -24.55 1.15
CA TYR A 335 14.23 -23.11 0.95
C TYR A 335 15.64 -22.67 0.48
N LYS A 336 16.69 -23.23 1.10
CA LYS A 336 18.08 -22.91 0.75
C LYS A 336 18.41 -23.36 -0.66
N ASP A 337 18.09 -24.59 -1.05
CA ASP A 337 18.43 -25.14 -2.36
C ASP A 337 17.73 -24.36 -3.48
N VAL A 338 16.47 -23.96 -3.29
CA VAL A 338 15.75 -23.09 -4.25
C VAL A 338 16.37 -21.69 -4.33
N THR A 339 16.74 -21.09 -3.18
CA THR A 339 17.47 -19.81 -3.15
C THR A 339 18.82 -19.92 -3.87
N ASP A 340 19.55 -21.01 -3.64
CA ASP A 340 20.87 -21.27 -4.18
C ASP A 340 20.81 -21.57 -5.70
N ALA A 341 19.76 -22.26 -6.18
CA ALA A 341 19.50 -22.46 -7.60
C ALA A 341 19.15 -21.15 -8.34
N ILE A 342 18.31 -20.29 -7.74
CA ILE A 342 18.01 -18.94 -8.28
C ILE A 342 19.29 -18.07 -8.30
N ARG A 343 20.10 -18.12 -7.23
CA ARG A 343 21.42 -17.45 -7.20
C ARG A 343 22.32 -17.97 -8.31
N ASP A 344 22.36 -19.27 -8.55
CA ASP A 344 23.19 -19.89 -9.59
C ASP A 344 22.85 -19.39 -11.00
N VAL A 345 21.58 -19.11 -11.32
CA VAL A 345 21.18 -18.49 -12.61
C VAL A 345 21.85 -17.12 -12.80
N HIS A 346 21.91 -16.30 -11.74
CA HIS A 346 22.56 -14.99 -11.75
C HIS A 346 24.09 -15.09 -11.74
N VAL A 347 24.67 -15.99 -10.94
CA VAL A 347 26.14 -16.16 -10.79
C VAL A 347 26.77 -16.82 -12.02
N LYS A 348 26.09 -17.76 -12.67
CA LYS A 348 26.49 -18.33 -13.98
C LYS A 348 26.28 -17.33 -15.14
N GLY A 349 25.63 -16.20 -14.87
CA GLY A 349 25.39 -15.12 -15.83
C GLY A 349 24.38 -15.45 -16.92
N LEU A 350 23.53 -16.48 -16.73
CA LEU A 350 22.53 -16.90 -17.72
C LEU A 350 21.54 -15.77 -18.03
N MET A 351 21.10 -15.06 -16.99
CA MET A 351 20.27 -13.87 -17.11
C MET A 351 20.89 -12.81 -18.04
N TYR A 352 22.18 -12.50 -17.83
CA TYR A 352 22.90 -11.56 -18.69
C TYR A 352 23.02 -12.10 -20.13
N GLN A 353 23.27 -13.40 -20.32
CA GLN A 353 23.37 -14.00 -21.65
C GLN A 353 22.05 -13.90 -22.44
N TRP A 354 20.89 -14.16 -21.81
CA TRP A 354 19.60 -14.03 -22.48
C TRP A 354 19.30 -12.57 -22.90
N ILE A 355 19.57 -11.61 -22.00
CA ILE A 355 19.38 -10.18 -22.28
C ILE A 355 20.38 -9.71 -23.36
N GLU A 356 21.62 -10.20 -23.34
CA GLU A 356 22.64 -9.86 -24.35
C GLU A 356 22.40 -10.50 -25.73
N GLN A 357 21.59 -11.56 -25.82
CA GLN A 357 21.17 -12.18 -27.08
C GLN A 357 20.07 -11.38 -27.80
N ASP A 358 19.16 -10.75 -27.04
CA ASP A 358 17.99 -10.04 -27.57
C ASP A 358 17.63 -8.84 -26.69
N MET A 359 18.41 -7.76 -26.81
CA MET A 359 18.23 -6.56 -26.00
C MET A 359 16.91 -5.84 -26.31
N GLU A 360 16.42 -5.91 -27.54
CA GLU A 360 15.18 -5.26 -27.98
C GLU A 360 13.93 -5.92 -27.37
N LYS A 361 13.93 -7.26 -27.24
CA LYS A 361 12.90 -8.01 -26.50
C LYS A 361 12.93 -7.74 -24.99
N TYR A 362 14.13 -7.62 -24.40
CA TYR A 362 14.28 -7.64 -22.94
C TYR A 362 14.43 -6.28 -22.27
N ILE A 363 14.95 -5.24 -22.94
CA ILE A 363 15.18 -3.91 -22.36
C ILE A 363 14.07 -2.94 -22.82
N LEU A 364 13.27 -2.49 -21.86
CA LEU A 364 12.17 -1.55 -22.09
C LEU A 364 12.62 -0.10 -21.90
N ARG A 365 11.96 0.83 -22.62
CA ARG A 365 12.06 2.29 -22.46
C ARG A 365 13.45 2.91 -22.67
N GLY A 366 14.33 2.28 -23.47
CA GLY A 366 15.69 2.79 -23.75
C GLY A 366 15.74 4.26 -24.15
N ASP A 367 14.93 4.66 -25.14
CA ASP A 367 14.83 6.05 -25.62
C ASP A 367 14.38 7.03 -24.52
N GLU A 368 13.41 6.64 -23.68
CA GLU A 368 12.97 7.49 -22.57
C GLU A 368 14.09 7.65 -21.52
N THR A 369 14.86 6.59 -21.23
CA THR A 369 16.02 6.64 -20.33
C THR A 369 17.10 7.57 -20.89
N PHE A 370 17.40 7.49 -22.20
CA PHE A 370 18.31 8.44 -22.87
C PHE A 370 17.81 9.88 -22.77
N ALA A 371 16.51 10.12 -23.03
CA ALA A 371 15.91 11.44 -22.94
C ALA A 371 16.00 12.05 -21.52
N VAL A 372 15.90 11.24 -20.46
CA VAL A 372 16.11 11.71 -19.08
C VAL A 372 17.57 12.08 -18.84
N LEU A 373 18.51 11.17 -19.15
CA LEU A 373 19.94 11.39 -18.89
C LEU A 373 20.46 12.63 -19.65
N SER A 374 20.14 12.74 -20.94
CA SER A 374 20.50 13.90 -21.76
C SER A 374 19.88 15.20 -21.27
N ARG A 375 18.61 15.18 -20.81
CA ARG A 375 17.95 16.37 -20.22
C ARG A 375 18.67 16.84 -18.95
N LEU A 376 19.11 15.92 -18.09
CA LEU A 376 19.82 16.27 -16.86
C LEU A 376 21.20 16.87 -17.14
N VAL A 377 21.99 16.26 -18.06
CA VAL A 377 23.30 16.79 -18.48
C VAL A 377 23.17 18.15 -19.16
N ALA A 378 22.18 18.33 -20.05
CA ALA A 378 21.90 19.62 -20.71
C ALA A 378 21.53 20.75 -19.74
N HIS A 379 21.03 20.41 -18.54
CA HIS A 379 20.77 21.35 -17.44
C HIS A 379 21.89 21.39 -16.38
N GLY A 380 23.09 20.91 -16.71
CA GLY A 380 24.29 21.04 -15.88
C GLY A 380 24.29 20.19 -14.60
N LYS A 381 23.42 19.17 -14.52
CA LYS A 381 23.40 18.24 -13.38
C LYS A 381 24.49 17.19 -13.54
N GLN A 382 25.16 16.83 -12.44
CA GLN A 382 26.17 15.77 -12.44
C GLN A 382 25.51 14.39 -12.29
N LEU A 383 26.00 13.38 -13.03
CA LEU A 383 25.40 12.03 -13.03
C LEU A 383 26.39 10.97 -12.52
N PHE A 384 25.90 9.97 -11.77
CA PHE A 384 26.68 8.79 -11.41
C PHE A 384 25.88 7.49 -11.37
N LEU A 385 26.57 6.37 -11.61
CA LEU A 385 26.00 5.02 -11.65
C LEU A 385 26.67 4.12 -10.60
N ILE A 386 25.89 3.40 -9.79
CA ILE A 386 26.40 2.42 -8.81
C ILE A 386 25.57 1.14 -8.89
N THR A 387 26.12 0.10 -9.53
CA THR A 387 25.44 -1.17 -9.77
C THR A 387 26.25 -2.38 -9.27
N ASN A 388 25.54 -3.47 -8.98
CA ASN A 388 26.13 -4.79 -8.72
C ASN A 388 26.50 -5.54 -10.02
N SER A 389 25.91 -5.17 -11.15
CA SER A 389 26.14 -5.81 -12.44
C SER A 389 27.58 -5.65 -12.96
N PRO A 390 28.08 -6.59 -13.79
CA PRO A 390 29.42 -6.51 -14.37
C PRO A 390 29.49 -5.50 -15.53
N PHE A 391 30.62 -4.82 -15.67
CA PHE A 391 30.80 -3.79 -16.70
C PHE A 391 30.54 -4.25 -18.13
N SER A 392 30.85 -5.51 -18.48
CA SER A 392 30.60 -6.04 -19.83
C SER A 392 29.11 -6.02 -20.22
N PHE A 393 28.24 -6.27 -19.25
CA PHE A 393 26.79 -6.26 -19.42
C PHE A 393 26.26 -4.82 -19.46
N VAL A 394 26.66 -4.00 -18.48
CA VAL A 394 26.28 -2.58 -18.39
C VAL A 394 26.69 -1.81 -19.65
N ASP A 395 27.91 -2.00 -20.15
CA ASP A 395 28.40 -1.32 -21.35
C ASP A 395 27.65 -1.75 -22.61
N LYS A 396 27.15 -3.00 -22.69
CA LYS A 396 26.32 -3.47 -23.80
C LYS A 396 24.93 -2.83 -23.77
N GLY A 397 24.19 -2.98 -22.66
CA GLY A 397 22.84 -2.45 -22.57
C GLY A 397 22.79 -0.91 -22.55
N MET A 398 23.80 -0.23 -22.00
CA MET A 398 23.91 1.23 -22.13
C MET A 398 24.21 1.66 -23.58
N ARG A 399 25.03 0.92 -24.34
CA ARG A 399 25.22 1.19 -25.79
C ARG A 399 23.92 1.02 -26.58
N HIS A 400 23.06 0.08 -26.19
CA HIS A 400 21.76 -0.12 -26.80
C HIS A 400 20.78 1.02 -26.46
N MET A 401 20.65 1.40 -25.18
CA MET A 401 19.71 2.45 -24.74
C MET A 401 20.16 3.89 -25.04
N VAL A 402 21.47 4.17 -25.05
CA VAL A 402 22.04 5.54 -25.05
C VAL A 402 23.06 5.78 -26.17
N GLY A 403 23.57 4.72 -26.80
CA GLY A 403 24.60 4.81 -27.84
C GLY A 403 26.05 4.68 -27.34
N PRO A 404 27.04 4.74 -28.25
CA PRO A 404 28.43 4.37 -27.98
C PRO A 404 29.09 5.22 -26.88
N ASP A 405 28.75 6.51 -26.82
CA ASP A 405 29.37 7.51 -25.94
C ASP A 405 28.65 7.69 -24.59
N TRP A 406 27.79 6.75 -24.19
CA TRP A 406 27.00 6.82 -22.94
C TRP A 406 27.82 7.20 -21.70
N ARG A 407 29.08 6.75 -21.63
CA ARG A 407 30.02 7.03 -20.52
C ARG A 407 30.32 8.52 -20.36
N GLN A 408 30.19 9.32 -21.42
CA GLN A 408 30.38 10.77 -21.38
C GLN A 408 29.27 11.49 -20.61
N LEU A 409 28.10 10.86 -20.41
CA LEU A 409 27.03 11.43 -19.59
C LEU A 409 27.35 11.36 -18.09
N PHE A 410 28.10 10.35 -17.66
CA PHE A 410 28.36 10.05 -16.24
C PHE A 410 29.72 10.58 -15.76
N ASP A 411 29.71 11.34 -14.68
CA ASP A 411 30.90 11.84 -14.00
C ASP A 411 31.63 10.72 -13.21
N VAL A 412 30.89 9.72 -12.70
CA VAL A 412 31.43 8.52 -12.05
C VAL A 412 30.59 7.29 -12.40
N VAL A 413 31.24 6.18 -12.78
CA VAL A 413 30.59 4.87 -12.95
C VAL A 413 31.26 3.83 -12.06
N ILE A 414 30.48 3.19 -11.18
CA ILE A 414 30.90 2.09 -10.30
C ILE A 414 30.08 0.84 -10.64
N VAL A 415 30.78 -0.24 -11.01
CA VAL A 415 30.21 -1.57 -11.26
C VAL A 415 30.66 -2.56 -10.20
N GLN A 416 29.97 -3.71 -10.10
CA GLN A 416 30.29 -4.75 -9.11
C GLN A 416 30.46 -4.19 -7.68
N ALA A 417 29.61 -3.22 -7.31
CA ALA A 417 29.72 -2.49 -6.04
C ALA A 417 29.53 -3.37 -4.80
N ASP A 418 28.73 -4.44 -4.92
CA ASP A 418 28.23 -5.27 -3.81
C ASP A 418 27.44 -4.44 -2.78
N LYS A 419 26.39 -3.77 -3.26
CA LYS A 419 25.34 -3.16 -2.44
C LYS A 419 24.55 -4.28 -1.73
N PRO A 420 24.18 -4.16 -0.44
CA PRO A 420 24.34 -2.99 0.46
C PRO A 420 25.73 -2.82 1.09
N SER A 421 26.67 -3.76 0.92
CA SER A 421 28.01 -3.67 1.52
C SER A 421 28.75 -2.39 1.10
N PHE A 422 28.57 -1.92 -0.14
CA PHE A 422 29.11 -0.64 -0.62
C PHE A 422 28.74 0.56 0.27
N PHE A 423 27.50 0.61 0.78
CA PHE A 423 27.01 1.72 1.61
C PHE A 423 27.33 1.55 3.11
N THR A 424 27.70 0.35 3.55
CA THR A 424 27.82 0.00 4.98
C THR A 424 29.25 -0.35 5.43
N ASP A 425 30.05 -0.97 4.57
CA ASP A 425 31.47 -1.27 4.81
C ASP A 425 32.35 -0.05 4.47
N ARG A 426 33.57 -0.01 5.02
CA ARG A 426 34.62 0.97 4.74
C ARG A 426 35.95 0.34 4.34
N ARG A 427 35.99 -0.99 4.16
CA ARG A 427 37.23 -1.76 3.91
C ARG A 427 37.50 -1.98 2.42
N LYS A 428 36.45 -2.05 1.59
CA LYS A 428 36.59 -2.28 0.15
C LYS A 428 37.19 -1.06 -0.55
N LYS A 429 38.37 -1.25 -1.16
CA LYS A 429 38.99 -0.25 -2.04
C LYS A 429 38.26 -0.21 -3.39
N LEU A 430 38.40 0.93 -4.06
CA LEU A 430 37.94 1.15 -5.44
C LEU A 430 39.09 0.77 -6.41
N ASP A 431 38.76 0.19 -7.56
CA ASP A 431 39.72 -0.29 -8.59
C ASP A 431 39.29 0.15 -10.01
N GLU A 432 40.22 0.55 -10.87
CA GLU A 432 39.96 0.94 -12.28
C GLU A 432 40.05 -0.22 -13.28
N LYS A 433 40.76 -1.32 -12.97
CA LYS A 433 41.20 -2.30 -13.98
C LYS A 433 40.73 -3.74 -13.75
N GLY A 434 40.19 -4.09 -12.59
CA GLY A 434 39.85 -5.48 -12.23
C GLY A 434 41.04 -6.27 -11.67
N SER A 435 42.20 -5.62 -11.56
CA SER A 435 43.38 -6.09 -10.83
C SER A 435 43.47 -5.26 -9.56
N LEU A 436 43.64 -5.86 -8.39
CA LEU A 436 43.84 -5.11 -7.13
C LEU A 436 45.14 -4.30 -7.16
N GLN A 437 45.08 -3.10 -7.75
CA GLN A 437 46.15 -2.12 -7.74
C GLN A 437 46.39 -1.70 -6.28
N TRP A 438 47.66 -1.72 -5.85
CA TRP A 438 48.01 -1.34 -4.49
C TRP A 438 47.87 0.18 -4.27
N ASP A 439 48.04 0.94 -5.35
CA ASP A 439 47.87 2.39 -5.42
C ASP A 439 46.45 2.82 -5.06
N ARG A 440 46.37 3.88 -4.25
CA ARG A 440 45.11 4.44 -3.78
C ARG A 440 44.57 5.42 -4.82
N ILE A 441 43.35 5.19 -5.30
CA ILE A 441 42.62 6.16 -6.13
C ILE A 441 42.42 7.45 -5.33
N THR A 442 43.01 8.55 -5.82
CA THR A 442 43.03 9.88 -5.17
C THR A 442 42.05 10.88 -5.78
N ARG A 443 41.58 10.62 -7.01
CA ARG A 443 40.56 11.39 -7.73
C ARG A 443 39.73 10.46 -8.61
N LEU A 444 38.52 10.89 -8.96
CA LEU A 444 37.68 10.21 -9.94
C LEU A 444 37.70 11.01 -11.24
N GLU A 445 37.70 10.34 -12.39
CA GLU A 445 37.82 10.97 -13.71
C GLU A 445 36.62 10.61 -14.58
N LYS A 446 36.03 11.62 -15.26
CA LYS A 446 34.82 11.46 -16.06
C LYS A 446 35.02 10.42 -17.18
N GLY A 447 34.01 9.56 -17.39
CA GLY A 447 34.06 8.48 -18.38
C GLY A 447 34.93 7.27 -18.02
N LYS A 448 35.67 7.30 -16.90
CA LYS A 448 36.31 6.09 -16.36
C LYS A 448 35.31 5.18 -15.65
N ILE A 449 35.68 3.90 -15.61
CA ILE A 449 34.92 2.83 -14.97
C ILE A 449 35.67 2.39 -13.73
N TYR A 450 34.95 2.28 -12.62
CA TYR A 450 35.46 1.85 -11.33
C TYR A 450 34.74 0.59 -10.85
N ARG A 451 35.40 -0.20 -9.99
CA ARG A 451 34.90 -1.46 -9.43
C ARG A 451 34.93 -1.44 -7.92
N GLN A 452 33.97 -2.09 -7.28
CA GLN A 452 33.84 -2.21 -5.83
C GLN A 452 33.84 -0.83 -5.13
N GLY A 453 34.79 -0.55 -4.23
CA GLY A 453 34.81 0.65 -3.41
C GLY A 453 33.81 0.64 -2.26
N ASN A 454 33.62 1.83 -1.68
CA ASN A 454 32.64 2.08 -0.62
C ASN A 454 32.19 3.55 -0.64
N LEU A 455 31.03 3.82 -0.04
CA LEU A 455 30.44 5.16 -0.01
C LEU A 455 31.30 6.18 0.74
N PHE A 456 32.06 5.79 1.77
CA PHE A 456 32.89 6.73 2.54
C PHE A 456 34.08 7.25 1.71
N ASP A 457 34.73 6.40 0.92
CA ASP A 457 35.74 6.83 -0.06
C ASP A 457 35.09 7.67 -1.18
N PHE A 458 33.93 7.27 -1.71
CA PHE A 458 33.18 8.03 -2.72
C PHE A 458 32.84 9.45 -2.24
N LEU A 459 32.21 9.61 -1.07
CA LEU A 459 31.85 10.90 -0.44
C LEU A 459 33.05 11.80 -0.10
N ARG A 460 34.27 11.25 -0.07
CA ARG A 460 35.52 12.01 0.05
C ARG A 460 36.10 12.40 -1.31
N LEU A 461 35.94 11.55 -2.34
CA LEU A 461 36.47 11.79 -3.68
C LEU A 461 35.59 12.70 -4.54
N THR A 462 34.28 12.76 -4.28
CA THR A 462 33.32 13.61 -5.03
C THR A 462 32.87 14.85 -4.27
N GLU A 463 33.02 14.86 -2.93
CA GLU A 463 32.46 15.85 -2.00
C GLU A 463 30.93 16.05 -2.06
N TRP A 464 30.21 15.25 -2.86
CA TRP A 464 28.75 15.27 -3.00
C TRP A 464 28.05 14.85 -1.69
N ARG A 465 27.37 15.79 -1.02
CA ARG A 465 26.85 15.59 0.35
C ARG A 465 25.46 16.21 0.57
N GLY A 466 24.68 15.54 1.42
CA GLY A 466 23.37 16.01 1.89
C GLY A 466 22.29 16.03 0.81
N PRO A 467 21.26 16.89 0.94
CA PRO A 467 20.05 16.84 0.12
C PRO A 467 20.24 17.30 -1.34
N ARG A 468 21.45 17.70 -1.73
CA ARG A 468 21.81 18.06 -3.12
C ARG A 468 22.04 16.84 -4.02
N VAL A 469 22.09 15.64 -3.42
CA VAL A 469 22.18 14.35 -4.12
C VAL A 469 20.83 13.66 -4.08
N LEU A 470 20.33 13.22 -5.24
CA LEU A 470 19.14 12.38 -5.38
C LEU A 470 19.55 11.05 -6.02
N TYR A 471 19.40 9.95 -5.29
CA TYR A 471 19.72 8.60 -5.80
C TYR A 471 18.45 7.82 -6.16
N PHE A 472 18.44 7.20 -7.34
CA PHE A 472 17.36 6.35 -7.85
C PHE A 472 17.76 4.87 -7.81
N GLY A 473 16.83 4.02 -7.37
CA GLY A 473 16.96 2.57 -7.37
C GLY A 473 15.59 1.91 -7.23
N ASP A 474 15.44 0.66 -7.64
CA ASP A 474 14.20 -0.11 -7.45
C ASP A 474 14.19 -0.83 -6.08
N HIS A 475 15.34 -1.31 -5.60
CA HIS A 475 15.42 -2.20 -4.46
C HIS A 475 15.68 -1.43 -3.16
N LEU A 476 14.57 -1.11 -2.48
CA LEU A 476 14.47 -0.22 -1.31
C LEU A 476 15.53 -0.42 -0.20
N TYR A 477 16.10 -1.62 -0.04
CA TYR A 477 17.13 -1.91 0.98
C TYR A 477 18.57 -1.82 0.53
N SER A 478 18.90 -2.44 -0.60
CA SER A 478 20.28 -2.44 -1.12
C SER A 478 20.70 -1.04 -1.51
N ASP A 479 19.73 -0.24 -1.98
CA ASP A 479 19.96 1.06 -2.58
C ASP A 479 19.61 2.20 -1.63
N LEU A 480 18.31 2.35 -1.31
CA LEU A 480 17.81 3.61 -0.77
C LEU A 480 17.94 3.73 0.76
N ALA A 481 17.73 2.64 1.49
CA ALA A 481 17.53 2.68 2.93
C ALA A 481 18.74 3.22 3.72
N ASP A 482 19.97 2.78 3.42
CA ASP A 482 21.16 3.30 4.12
C ASP A 482 21.51 4.72 3.68
N LEU A 483 21.30 5.07 2.40
CA LEU A 483 21.51 6.44 1.89
C LEU A 483 20.63 7.45 2.63
N MET A 484 19.34 7.16 2.77
CA MET A 484 18.41 8.05 3.46
C MET A 484 18.63 8.04 4.99
N LEU A 485 18.85 6.87 5.62
CA LEU A 485 18.97 6.75 7.08
C LEU A 485 20.31 7.22 7.66
N ARG A 486 21.42 7.17 6.89
CA ARG A 486 22.77 7.47 7.42
C ARG A 486 23.48 8.63 6.73
N HIS A 487 23.13 8.96 5.49
CA HIS A 487 23.89 9.89 4.66
C HIS A 487 23.11 11.15 4.24
N GLY A 488 21.79 11.19 4.48
CA GLY A 488 20.96 12.37 4.25
C GLY A 488 20.85 12.79 2.79
N TRP A 489 21.10 11.85 1.87
CA TRP A 489 20.78 12.01 0.45
C TRP A 489 19.27 11.91 0.25
N ARG A 490 18.76 12.55 -0.82
CA ARG A 490 17.39 12.33 -1.28
C ARG A 490 17.30 11.02 -2.06
N THR A 491 16.11 10.43 -2.09
CA THR A 491 15.91 9.07 -2.62
C THR A 491 14.66 8.94 -3.50
N GLY A 492 14.80 8.30 -4.66
CA GLY A 492 13.72 8.00 -5.60
C GLY A 492 13.55 6.51 -5.83
N ALA A 493 12.37 5.96 -5.56
CA ALA A 493 12.07 4.55 -5.80
C ALA A 493 11.42 4.31 -7.16
N ILE A 494 11.97 3.36 -7.93
CA ILE A 494 11.39 2.88 -9.19
C ILE A 494 10.58 1.61 -8.92
N ILE A 495 9.25 1.70 -9.01
CA ILE A 495 8.31 0.61 -8.69
C ILE A 495 7.40 0.36 -9.91
N PRO A 496 7.82 -0.43 -10.92
CA PRO A 496 7.10 -0.62 -12.19
C PRO A 496 5.63 -1.03 -12.02
N GLU A 497 5.33 -1.83 -10.99
CA GLU A 497 3.98 -2.32 -10.68
C GLU A 497 2.97 -1.19 -10.39
N LEU A 498 3.46 -0.01 -10.00
CA LEU A 498 2.66 1.17 -9.72
C LEU A 498 1.79 1.60 -10.93
N GLU A 499 2.32 1.49 -12.16
CA GLU A 499 1.55 1.83 -13.35
C GLU A 499 0.34 0.91 -13.52
N ARG A 500 0.50 -0.39 -13.27
CA ARG A 500 -0.59 -1.37 -13.32
C ARG A 500 -1.61 -1.12 -12.21
N GLU A 501 -1.15 -0.84 -10.99
CA GLU A 501 -2.04 -0.48 -9.86
C GLU A 501 -2.86 0.78 -10.16
N ILE A 502 -2.26 1.83 -10.72
CA ILE A 502 -2.97 3.07 -11.07
C ILE A 502 -4.01 2.82 -12.17
N ARG A 503 -3.68 2.03 -13.20
CA ARG A 503 -4.62 1.62 -14.25
C ARG A 503 -5.84 0.87 -13.67
N ILE A 504 -5.63 0.03 -12.66
CA ILE A 504 -6.72 -0.69 -11.95
C ILE A 504 -7.54 0.26 -11.07
N ILE A 505 -6.88 1.15 -10.33
CA ILE A 505 -7.55 2.15 -9.45
C ILE A 505 -8.44 3.10 -10.25
N ASN A 506 -8.05 3.42 -11.50
CA ASN A 506 -8.83 4.22 -12.44
C ASN A 506 -10.03 3.49 -13.06
N THR A 507 -10.23 2.19 -12.80
CA THR A 507 -11.41 1.48 -13.32
C THR A 507 -12.67 1.89 -12.58
N GLU A 508 -13.77 2.05 -13.33
CA GLU A 508 -15.10 2.32 -12.79
C GLU A 508 -15.48 1.31 -11.70
N GLN A 509 -15.25 0.02 -11.94
CA GLN A 509 -15.53 -1.07 -11.00
C GLN A 509 -14.79 -0.89 -9.67
N TYR A 510 -13.50 -0.51 -9.68
CA TYR A 510 -12.75 -0.25 -8.45
C TYR A 510 -13.27 1.01 -7.74
N MET A 511 -13.48 2.12 -8.47
CA MET A 511 -13.94 3.39 -7.91
C MET A 511 -15.34 3.26 -7.26
N HIS A 512 -16.28 2.59 -7.93
CA HIS A 512 -17.62 2.34 -7.40
C HIS A 512 -17.58 1.40 -6.19
N SER A 513 -16.84 0.29 -6.26
CA SER A 513 -16.72 -0.66 -5.15
C SER A 513 -16.09 -0.02 -3.91
N LEU A 514 -15.05 0.80 -4.08
CA LEU A 514 -14.37 1.49 -2.98
C LEU A 514 -15.26 2.58 -2.36
N THR A 515 -15.91 3.40 -3.19
CA THR A 515 -16.83 4.46 -2.72
C THR A 515 -17.99 3.85 -1.94
N TRP A 516 -18.59 2.76 -2.43
CA TRP A 516 -19.67 2.08 -1.72
C TRP A 516 -19.19 1.40 -0.43
N GLN A 517 -18.01 0.77 -0.42
CA GLN A 517 -17.41 0.21 0.80
C GLN A 517 -17.12 1.30 1.86
N GLN A 518 -16.75 2.51 1.46
CA GLN A 518 -16.59 3.66 2.37
C GLN A 518 -17.94 4.14 2.92
N ALA A 519 -18.95 4.29 2.06
CA ALA A 519 -20.30 4.67 2.46
C ALA A 519 -20.91 3.67 3.46
N LEU A 520 -20.83 2.36 3.18
CA LEU A 520 -21.23 1.29 4.10
C LEU A 520 -20.48 1.34 5.43
N THR A 521 -19.19 1.68 5.44
CA THR A 521 -18.41 1.82 6.68
C THR A 521 -18.97 2.97 7.53
N GLY A 522 -19.18 4.16 6.94
CA GLY A 522 -19.76 5.30 7.65
C GLY A 522 -21.23 5.13 8.05
N LEU A 523 -21.98 4.25 7.38
CA LEU A 523 -23.33 3.83 7.80
C LEU A 523 -23.25 2.90 9.01
N LEU A 524 -22.43 1.84 8.95
CA LEU A 524 -22.24 0.90 10.07
C LEU A 524 -21.80 1.61 11.35
N GLU A 525 -20.82 2.52 11.26
CA GLU A 525 -20.30 3.31 12.38
C GLU A 525 -21.39 4.08 13.15
N ARG A 526 -22.40 4.58 12.43
CA ARG A 526 -23.53 5.36 13.01
C ARG A 526 -24.66 4.45 13.46
N MET A 527 -25.01 3.46 12.65
CA MET A 527 -26.22 2.66 12.82
C MET A 527 -26.07 1.49 13.81
N GLN A 528 -24.85 1.10 14.18
CA GLN A 528 -24.58 0.13 15.26
C GLN A 528 -25.13 0.54 16.65
N THR A 529 -25.57 1.80 16.79
CA THR A 529 -26.26 2.32 17.98
C THR A 529 -27.67 1.75 18.16
N TYR A 530 -28.33 1.28 17.09
CA TYR A 530 -29.67 0.70 17.13
C TYR A 530 -29.62 -0.81 17.43
N GLN A 531 -30.49 -1.27 18.34
CA GLN A 531 -30.44 -2.60 18.95
C GLN A 531 -31.74 -3.42 18.80
N ASP A 532 -32.72 -2.91 18.05
CA ASP A 532 -33.91 -3.68 17.68
C ASP A 532 -33.57 -4.83 16.71
N ALA A 533 -34.57 -5.65 16.36
CA ALA A 533 -34.35 -6.84 15.54
C ALA A 533 -34.18 -6.51 14.04
N GLU A 534 -34.84 -5.46 13.53
CA GLU A 534 -34.79 -5.06 12.13
C GLU A 534 -33.43 -4.40 11.83
N SER A 535 -33.00 -3.45 12.67
CA SER A 535 -31.68 -2.82 12.58
C SER A 535 -30.55 -3.84 12.64
N ARG A 536 -30.61 -4.85 13.52
CA ARG A 536 -29.58 -5.90 13.60
C ARG A 536 -29.51 -6.78 12.35
N GLN A 537 -30.63 -7.03 11.67
CA GLN A 537 -30.63 -7.74 10.38
C GLN A 537 -29.99 -6.88 9.27
N VAL A 538 -30.33 -5.59 9.21
CA VAL A 538 -29.74 -4.64 8.24
C VAL A 538 -28.23 -4.48 8.45
N LEU A 539 -27.79 -4.33 9.72
CA LEU A 539 -26.36 -4.25 10.06
C LEU A 539 -25.60 -5.52 9.65
N ALA A 540 -26.17 -6.72 9.90
CA ALA A 540 -25.56 -7.97 9.49
C ALA A 540 -25.45 -8.10 7.95
N ALA A 541 -26.47 -7.65 7.21
CA ALA A 541 -26.45 -7.61 5.75
C ALA A 541 -25.36 -6.66 5.22
N TRP A 542 -25.27 -5.43 5.75
CA TRP A 542 -24.21 -4.47 5.38
C TRP A 542 -22.81 -4.93 5.77
N MET A 543 -22.64 -5.67 6.87
CA MET A 543 -21.35 -6.28 7.24
C MET A 543 -20.92 -7.36 6.23
N LYS A 544 -21.87 -8.17 5.74
CA LYS A 544 -21.63 -9.17 4.69
C LYS A 544 -21.31 -8.51 3.35
N GLU A 545 -22.12 -7.56 2.91
CA GLU A 545 -21.92 -6.80 1.66
C GLU A 545 -20.57 -6.07 1.65
N ARG A 546 -20.21 -5.40 2.77
CA ARG A 546 -18.89 -4.77 2.95
C ARG A 546 -17.73 -5.76 2.88
N GLN A 547 -17.92 -7.01 3.31
CA GLN A 547 -16.90 -8.06 3.18
C GLN A 547 -16.80 -8.59 1.75
N GLU A 548 -17.92 -8.69 1.03
CA GLU A 548 -17.95 -9.05 -0.39
C GLU A 548 -17.23 -8.00 -1.26
N LEU A 549 -17.49 -6.71 -1.02
CA LEU A 549 -16.77 -5.60 -1.67
C LEU A 549 -15.26 -5.62 -1.38
N ARG A 550 -14.86 -6.00 -0.16
CA ARG A 550 -13.44 -6.19 0.20
C ARG A 550 -12.78 -7.32 -0.60
N CYS A 551 -13.49 -8.42 -0.83
CA CYS A 551 -13.00 -9.53 -1.65
C CYS A 551 -12.90 -9.13 -3.14
N ILE A 552 -13.92 -8.43 -3.67
CA ILE A 552 -13.93 -7.93 -5.05
C ILE A 552 -12.77 -6.94 -5.27
N THR A 553 -12.65 -5.90 -4.43
CA THR A 553 -11.59 -4.88 -4.56
C THR A 553 -10.17 -5.44 -4.37
N LYS A 554 -10.00 -6.50 -3.57
CA LYS A 554 -8.73 -7.28 -3.52
C LYS A 554 -8.45 -7.95 -4.86
N ALA A 555 -9.42 -8.67 -5.40
CA ALA A 555 -9.25 -9.55 -6.56
C ALA A 555 -8.95 -8.79 -7.87
N LEU A 556 -9.34 -7.51 -7.98
CA LEU A 556 -9.03 -6.65 -9.13
C LEU A 556 -7.53 -6.43 -9.39
N PHE A 557 -6.65 -6.71 -8.42
CA PHE A 557 -5.19 -6.63 -8.59
C PHE A 557 -4.55 -7.98 -8.90
N ASN A 558 -4.52 -8.83 -7.88
CA ASN A 558 -4.02 -10.21 -7.89
C ASN A 558 -4.99 -11.00 -7.01
N ALA A 559 -5.50 -12.14 -7.46
CA ALA A 559 -6.59 -12.84 -6.76
C ALA A 559 -6.14 -13.38 -5.40
N GLN A 560 -4.93 -13.93 -5.34
CA GLN A 560 -4.31 -14.59 -4.20
C GLN A 560 -3.93 -13.59 -3.09
N PHE A 561 -3.27 -12.49 -3.46
CA PHE A 561 -2.62 -11.55 -2.52
C PHE A 561 -3.16 -10.10 -2.62
N GLY A 562 -3.73 -9.66 -3.74
CA GLY A 562 -4.24 -8.30 -3.95
C GLY A 562 -3.14 -7.25 -4.23
N SER A 563 -3.46 -5.97 -4.01
CA SER A 563 -2.52 -4.83 -4.23
C SER A 563 -1.21 -4.96 -3.45
N ILE A 564 -0.07 -4.64 -4.08
CA ILE A 564 1.25 -4.60 -3.42
C ILE A 564 1.32 -3.54 -2.32
N PHE A 565 0.46 -2.51 -2.40
CA PHE A 565 0.49 -1.37 -1.49
C PHE A 565 -0.47 -1.49 -0.30
N ARG A 566 -1.56 -2.28 -0.38
CA ARG A 566 -2.62 -2.32 0.65
C ARG A 566 -3.10 -3.71 1.06
N THR A 567 -3.40 -3.84 2.34
CA THR A 567 -4.08 -4.99 2.98
C THR A 567 -5.51 -4.58 3.35
N PHE A 568 -6.36 -4.44 2.33
CA PHE A 568 -7.66 -3.75 2.38
C PHE A 568 -7.53 -2.27 2.78
N HIS A 569 -7.51 -1.96 4.08
CA HIS A 569 -7.46 -0.59 4.59
C HIS A 569 -6.03 -0.18 4.97
N ASN A 570 -5.30 -1.07 5.65
CA ASN A 570 -3.93 -0.82 6.08
C ASN A 570 -2.96 -0.78 4.87
N PRO A 571 -1.85 -0.02 4.96
CA PRO A 571 -0.72 -0.19 4.06
C PRO A 571 -0.04 -1.55 4.30
N THR A 572 0.56 -2.13 3.27
CA THR A 572 1.43 -3.30 3.40
C THR A 572 2.72 -2.96 4.16
N TYR A 573 3.44 -4.00 4.61
CA TYR A 573 4.83 -3.81 5.06
C TYR A 573 5.69 -3.20 3.94
N PHE A 574 5.47 -3.60 2.67
CA PHE A 574 6.11 -2.97 1.51
C PHE A 574 5.87 -1.44 1.46
N SER A 575 4.61 -0.98 1.55
CA SER A 575 4.29 0.46 1.64
C SER A 575 4.94 1.16 2.83
N ARG A 576 4.97 0.52 4.01
CA ARG A 576 5.65 1.06 5.21
C ARG A 576 7.16 1.22 5.00
N ARG A 577 7.77 0.37 4.17
CA ARG A 577 9.20 0.44 3.78
C ARG A 577 9.39 1.53 2.72
N LEU A 578 8.57 1.57 1.68
CA LEU A 578 8.61 2.57 0.60
C LEU A 578 8.51 4.01 1.12
N VAL A 579 7.48 4.31 1.91
CA VAL A 579 7.24 5.66 2.49
C VAL A 579 8.34 6.06 3.48
N ARG A 580 9.09 5.09 4.02
CA ARG A 580 10.20 5.35 4.96
C ARG A 580 11.56 5.49 4.27
N PHE A 581 11.75 4.99 3.05
CA PHE A 581 13.07 4.96 2.38
C PHE A 581 13.09 5.65 1.01
N SER A 582 12.02 6.34 0.61
CA SER A 582 11.99 7.13 -0.61
C SER A 582 11.30 8.47 -0.38
N ASP A 583 11.91 9.55 -0.85
CA ASP A 583 11.27 10.86 -0.92
C ASP A 583 10.25 10.92 -2.06
N LEU A 584 10.62 10.33 -3.19
CA LEU A 584 9.82 10.20 -4.41
C LEU A 584 9.64 8.73 -4.78
N TYR A 585 8.52 8.39 -5.42
CA TYR A 585 8.35 7.09 -6.09
C TYR A 585 7.55 7.22 -7.39
N MET A 586 7.85 6.34 -8.35
CA MET A 586 7.31 6.39 -9.72
C MET A 586 7.43 5.02 -10.41
N ALA A 587 6.66 4.79 -11.48
CA ALA A 587 6.69 3.53 -12.22
C ALA A 587 7.96 3.35 -13.07
N SER A 588 8.43 4.43 -13.69
CA SER A 588 9.64 4.46 -14.52
C SER A 588 10.40 5.77 -14.32
N LEU A 589 11.70 5.76 -14.60
CA LEU A 589 12.50 6.99 -14.57
C LEU A 589 11.97 8.04 -15.57
N SER A 590 11.35 7.59 -16.66
CA SER A 590 10.70 8.42 -17.68
C SER A 590 9.49 9.22 -17.18
N CYS A 591 8.98 8.96 -15.99
CA CYS A 591 8.05 9.88 -15.31
C CYS A 591 8.67 11.28 -15.13
N LEU A 592 9.99 11.41 -14.97
CA LEU A 592 10.69 12.70 -14.89
C LEU A 592 10.50 13.56 -16.15
N LEU A 593 10.25 12.96 -17.32
CA LEU A 593 10.04 13.70 -18.57
C LEU A 593 8.79 14.60 -18.52
N ASN A 594 7.81 14.29 -17.67
CA ASN A 594 6.59 15.08 -17.44
C ASN A 594 6.82 16.38 -16.66
N TYR A 595 8.00 16.55 -16.05
CA TYR A 595 8.31 17.65 -15.13
C TYR A 595 9.51 18.47 -15.62
N ARG A 596 9.57 19.72 -15.15
CA ARG A 596 10.74 20.60 -15.35
C ARG A 596 11.82 20.27 -14.33
N VAL A 597 13.09 20.53 -14.66
CA VAL A 597 14.24 20.32 -13.74
C VAL A 597 14.28 21.30 -12.55
N ASP A 598 13.36 22.27 -12.50
CA ASP A 598 13.16 23.20 -11.38
C ASP A 598 11.83 22.96 -10.64
N PHE A 599 11.13 21.85 -10.91
CA PHE A 599 9.86 21.51 -10.29
C PHE A 599 10.01 21.12 -8.81
N THR A 600 9.06 21.54 -7.97
CA THR A 600 8.98 21.15 -6.56
C THR A 600 7.80 20.22 -6.33
N PHE A 601 8.09 19.03 -5.79
CA PHE A 601 7.08 18.09 -5.33
C PHE A 601 6.73 18.36 -3.87
N TYR A 602 5.42 18.38 -3.57
CA TYR A 602 4.89 18.55 -2.23
C TYR A 602 4.14 17.27 -1.81
N PRO A 603 4.36 16.76 -0.58
CA PRO A 603 3.67 15.58 -0.10
C PRO A 603 2.20 15.90 0.22
N ARG A 604 1.28 14.98 -0.10
CA ARG A 604 -0.14 15.16 0.22
C ARG A 604 -0.38 15.01 1.73
N ARG A 605 -1.04 15.99 2.33
CA ARG A 605 -1.43 15.98 3.74
C ARG A 605 -2.39 14.81 4.01
N THR A 606 -1.89 13.74 4.61
CA THR A 606 -2.74 12.62 5.05
C THR A 606 -3.35 12.98 6.41
N PRO A 607 -4.69 13.13 6.53
CA PRO A 607 -5.31 13.50 7.80
C PRO A 607 -5.19 12.36 8.83
N LEU A 608 -4.94 12.73 10.08
CA LEU A 608 -5.01 11.80 11.21
C LEU A 608 -6.47 11.47 11.53
N GLN A 609 -6.71 10.35 12.23
CA GLN A 609 -8.07 9.84 12.52
C GLN A 609 -8.96 10.78 13.36
N HIS A 610 -8.39 11.83 13.96
CA HIS A 610 -9.09 12.86 14.72
C HIS A 610 -9.21 14.21 13.98
N GLU A 611 -8.72 14.30 12.73
CA GLU A 611 -8.77 15.50 11.91
C GLU A 611 -9.94 15.44 10.92
N ALA A 612 -10.57 16.59 10.65
CA ALA A 612 -11.64 16.67 9.68
C ALA A 612 -11.11 16.40 8.26
N PRO A 613 -11.76 15.53 7.45
CA PRO A 613 -11.34 15.28 6.07
C PRO A 613 -11.62 16.51 5.19
N LEU A 614 -10.56 17.26 4.87
CA LEU A 614 -10.62 18.40 3.97
C LEU A 614 -10.72 17.93 2.51
N TRP A 615 -11.95 17.84 2.02
CA TRP A 615 -12.31 17.46 0.64
C TRP A 615 -11.59 18.26 -0.47
N MET A 616 -11.08 19.44 -0.15
CA MET A 616 -10.38 20.33 -1.10
C MET A 616 -9.03 19.77 -1.58
N ASP A 617 -8.27 19.06 -0.73
CA ASP A 617 -6.92 18.57 -1.08
C ASP A 617 -6.95 17.57 -2.25
N GLN A 618 -8.04 16.81 -2.38
CA GLN A 618 -8.26 15.87 -3.49
C GLN A 618 -8.62 16.60 -4.80
N LEU A 619 -9.47 17.62 -4.74
CA LEU A 619 -9.89 18.38 -5.93
C LEU A 619 -8.75 19.24 -6.49
N CYS A 620 -8.01 19.94 -5.63
CA CYS A 620 -6.93 20.84 -6.04
C CYS A 620 -5.70 20.11 -6.62
N THR A 621 -5.51 18.81 -6.32
CA THR A 621 -4.30 18.07 -6.70
C THR A 621 -4.55 16.82 -7.54
N GLY A 622 -5.80 16.45 -7.81
CA GLY A 622 -6.16 15.37 -8.75
C GLY A 622 -6.37 15.82 -10.19
N CYS A 623 -6.51 17.14 -10.44
CA CYS A 623 -7.19 17.66 -11.62
C CYS A 623 -6.35 18.66 -12.45
N MET A 624 -5.11 18.29 -12.81
CA MET A 624 -4.41 18.94 -13.93
C MET A 624 -3.77 17.91 -14.87
N LYS A 625 -4.14 17.96 -16.15
CA LYS A 625 -3.27 17.48 -17.23
C LYS A 625 -1.98 18.30 -17.15
N THR A 626 -0.82 17.66 -16.99
CA THR A 626 0.46 18.37 -17.16
C THR A 626 0.54 18.87 -18.60
N PRO A 627 0.63 20.19 -18.85
CA PRO A 627 0.50 20.75 -20.21
C PRO A 627 1.61 20.25 -21.16
N PHE A 628 2.77 19.90 -20.61
CA PHE A 628 3.91 19.31 -21.32
C PHE A 628 3.68 17.89 -21.89
N LEU A 629 2.48 17.31 -21.76
CA LEU A 629 2.11 16.08 -22.46
C LEU A 629 2.00 16.28 -23.99
N GLY A 630 1.81 17.51 -24.48
CA GLY A 630 1.77 17.78 -25.92
C GLY A 630 3.14 17.58 -26.59
N ASP A 631 4.15 18.33 -26.14
CA ASP A 631 5.46 18.42 -26.79
C ASP A 631 6.29 17.12 -26.74
N MET A 632 5.93 16.19 -25.85
CA MET A 632 6.65 14.94 -25.57
C MET A 632 5.87 13.68 -26.02
N ALA A 633 4.70 13.83 -26.65
CA ALA A 633 3.91 12.72 -27.18
C ALA A 633 4.59 11.96 -28.35
N HIS A 634 5.68 12.51 -28.90
CA HIS A 634 6.46 11.91 -29.98
C HIS A 634 7.57 10.96 -29.50
N ILE A 635 7.71 10.74 -28.18
CA ILE A 635 8.75 9.91 -27.54
C ILE A 635 8.09 8.83 -26.63
N ARG A 636 6.80 8.53 -26.83
CA ARG A 636 5.99 7.63 -26.00
C ARG A 636 4.98 6.81 -26.78
#